data_AF-A0A8S1KW68-F1
#
_entry.id   AF-A0A8S1KW68-F1
#
_cell.length_a   1.000
_cell.length_b   1.000
_cell.length_c   1.000
_cell.angle_alpha   90.00
_cell.angle_beta   90.00
_cell.angle_gamma   90.00
#
_symmetry.space_group_name_H-M   'P 1'
#
loop_
_entity.id
_entity.type
_entity.pdbx_description
1 polymer ?
#
loop_
_entity_poly.entity_id
_entity_poly.type
_entity_poly.pdbx_seq_one_letter_code
_entity_poly.pdbx_strand_id
1 'polypeptide(L)'
;MELLDFLMECAKIERTIEISRQFLIKFPTFHPYQAFKQIDQLNDGYITAQTIQVFLHRFSYLHTLKECGILFYKPEFKYVDFLRFLLPTNQLLRDYISHSDQQSQQSNECLKEIAKHISLEIVLMNNLQPPQSLDQLTDGTREDIEQLFKKERLFVYQDEIDAMIKRLDFYGDGQIDLLLLNNWVLILNKQTQIKQQKESCSAFVTPKKQIQFQNSIKTTEKKESKNNTTKLIKQSPQKRNQIQMQKSKKQVMACQKYKQDNRTKMTQNKQEVETEKKKIIEVQKNKKNINTQTKNKSKQPQEIIEYLLDKEIKIEKIKQQLALQKDFNTLDAFRALDVYSKGSIGIEEIDTLLNQKSGQSMQIFKRFNNNQLTYHDFLYLLQPYSANFAEILNTRQPSVDGNNKKMSELFSYQTIKLLIDLLTLLQQIPVKLNADIQLFNKIDGITRDNFIGVSDLQQYLYESGLRYTHHEAILLINAYDKDKDGRLSLQEFLDM
;
A
#
# COMPACT_ATOMS: atom_id res chain seq x y z
N MET A 1 -17.83 4.94 -26.55
CA MET A 1 -17.01 3.97 -25.80
C MET A 1 -17.92 2.81 -25.43
N GLU A 2 -17.48 1.57 -25.62
CA GLU A 2 -18.23 0.41 -25.14
C GLU A 2 -18.19 0.36 -23.60
N LEU A 3 -19.11 -0.38 -22.98
CA LEU A 3 -19.22 -0.42 -21.52
C LEU A 3 -17.95 -1.00 -20.87
N LEU A 4 -17.40 -2.07 -21.44
CA LEU A 4 -16.17 -2.69 -20.95
C LEU A 4 -14.98 -1.74 -20.99
N ASP A 5 -14.80 -1.02 -22.10
CA ASP A 5 -13.76 -0.01 -22.24
C ASP A 5 -13.90 1.08 -21.16
N PHE A 6 -15.14 1.51 -20.91
CA PHE A 6 -15.43 2.49 -19.88
C PHE A 6 -15.08 1.98 -18.47
N LEU A 7 -15.43 0.73 -18.15
CA LEU A 7 -15.11 0.10 -16.87
C LEU A 7 -13.58 -0.04 -16.69
N MET A 8 -12.87 -0.45 -17.75
CA MET A 8 -11.40 -0.54 -17.73
C MET A 8 -10.74 0.83 -17.55
N GLU A 9 -11.24 1.88 -18.20
CA GLU A 9 -10.75 3.24 -17.97
C GLU A 9 -11.07 3.72 -16.53
N CYS A 10 -12.22 3.37 -15.97
CA CYS A 10 -12.53 3.65 -14.56
C CYS A 10 -11.52 2.97 -13.62
N ALA A 11 -11.15 1.72 -13.87
CA ALA A 11 -10.16 1.00 -13.06
C ALA A 11 -8.78 1.68 -13.10
N LYS A 12 -8.31 2.06 -14.29
CA LYS A 12 -7.03 2.75 -14.48
C LYS A 12 -6.99 4.10 -13.76
N ILE A 13 -8.08 4.87 -13.89
CA ILE A 13 -8.23 6.15 -13.20
C ILE A 13 -8.20 5.94 -11.69
N GLU A 14 -9.01 5.01 -11.16
CA GLU A 14 -9.09 4.79 -9.73
C GLU A 14 -7.77 4.25 -9.15
N ARG A 15 -7.03 3.41 -9.88
CA ARG A 15 -5.67 2.99 -9.50
C ARG A 15 -4.73 4.18 -9.36
N THR A 16 -4.80 5.13 -10.29
CA THR A 16 -4.00 6.36 -10.24
C THR A 16 -4.38 7.24 -9.05
N ILE A 17 -5.68 7.39 -8.79
CA ILE A 17 -6.21 8.13 -7.64
C ILE A 17 -5.77 7.45 -6.33
N GLU A 18 -5.82 6.12 -6.26
CA GLU A 18 -5.45 5.34 -5.08
C GLU A 18 -3.96 5.53 -4.69
N ILE A 19 -3.05 5.57 -5.66
CA ILE A 19 -1.64 5.93 -5.42
C ILE A 19 -1.54 7.32 -4.77
N SER A 20 -2.31 8.28 -5.28
CA SER A 20 -2.34 9.63 -4.71
C SER A 20 -2.91 9.63 -3.28
N ARG A 21 -3.91 8.81 -2.96
CA ARG A 21 -4.44 8.68 -1.58
C ARG A 21 -3.38 8.10 -0.64
N GLN A 22 -2.68 7.05 -1.06
CA GLN A 22 -1.59 6.47 -0.26
C GLN A 22 -0.46 7.48 -0.01
N PHE A 23 -0.18 8.35 -0.98
CA PHE A 23 0.80 9.42 -0.82
C PHE A 23 0.39 10.45 0.24
N LEU A 24 -0.90 10.86 0.30
CA LEU A 24 -1.38 11.82 1.30
C LEU A 24 -1.12 11.35 2.75
N ILE A 25 -1.16 10.05 3.00
CA ILE A 25 -1.00 9.46 4.33
C ILE A 25 0.45 9.52 4.82
N LYS A 26 1.40 9.66 3.89
CA LYS A 26 2.82 9.83 4.23
C LYS A 26 3.09 11.18 4.87
N PHE A 27 2.16 12.15 4.82
CA PHE A 27 2.30 13.44 5.48
C PHE A 27 1.98 13.32 6.97
N PRO A 28 2.91 13.65 7.88
CA PRO A 28 2.68 13.55 9.32
C PRO A 28 1.52 14.44 9.83
N THR A 29 1.21 15.51 9.10
CA THR A 29 0.14 16.48 9.42
C THR A 29 -1.18 16.17 8.73
N PHE A 30 -1.27 15.06 7.97
CA PHE A 30 -2.49 14.68 7.29
C PHE A 30 -3.49 14.07 8.27
N HIS A 31 -4.62 14.76 8.42
CA HIS A 31 -5.77 14.27 9.16
C HIS A 31 -7.07 14.63 8.41
N PRO A 32 -7.91 13.64 8.01
CA PRO A 32 -9.04 13.88 7.11
C PRO A 32 -10.08 14.85 7.67
N TYR A 33 -10.38 14.79 8.97
CA TYR A 33 -11.32 15.73 9.60
C TYR A 33 -10.83 17.18 9.57
N GLN A 34 -9.52 17.38 9.74
CA GLN A 34 -8.93 18.72 9.71
C GLN A 34 -8.91 19.25 8.27
N ALA A 35 -8.60 18.39 7.29
CA ALA A 35 -8.72 18.74 5.87
C ALA A 35 -10.16 19.14 5.51
N PHE A 36 -11.15 18.36 5.94
CA PHE A 36 -12.56 18.65 5.71
C PHE A 36 -12.93 20.04 6.24
N LYS A 37 -12.58 20.35 7.49
CA LYS A 37 -12.83 21.67 8.10
C LYS A 37 -12.12 22.83 7.39
N GLN A 38 -10.93 22.60 6.86
CA GLN A 38 -10.19 23.63 6.12
C GLN A 38 -10.82 23.92 4.75
N ILE A 39 -11.52 22.94 4.18
CA ILE A 39 -12.25 23.10 2.92
C ILE A 39 -13.65 23.66 3.20
N ASP A 40 -14.38 23.14 4.18
CA ASP A 40 -15.68 23.64 4.65
C ASP A 40 -15.52 24.95 5.46
N GLN A 41 -15.25 26.05 4.74
CA GLN A 41 -15.05 27.38 5.32
C GLN A 41 -16.31 27.96 5.95
N LEU A 42 -17.50 27.51 5.53
CA LEU A 42 -18.77 27.96 6.06
C LEU A 42 -19.16 27.18 7.33
N ASN A 43 -18.51 26.04 7.58
CA ASN A 43 -18.78 25.14 8.70
C ASN A 43 -20.26 24.73 8.75
N ASP A 44 -20.83 24.48 7.56
CA ASP A 44 -22.21 24.01 7.38
C ASP A 44 -22.30 22.47 7.32
N GLY A 45 -21.15 21.79 7.35
CA GLY A 45 -21.04 20.34 7.44
C GLY A 45 -21.05 19.63 6.09
N TYR A 46 -20.98 20.36 4.98
CA TYR A 46 -20.87 19.78 3.65
C TYR A 46 -19.93 20.60 2.74
N ILE A 47 -19.37 19.92 1.74
CA ILE A 47 -18.55 20.55 0.73
C ILE A 47 -19.38 20.66 -0.55
N THR A 48 -19.26 21.79 -1.25
CA THR A 48 -19.90 22.00 -2.56
C THR A 48 -18.87 22.16 -3.67
N ALA A 49 -19.31 22.11 -4.94
CA ALA A 49 -18.45 22.39 -6.08
C ALA A 49 -17.82 23.80 -6.01
N GLN A 50 -18.56 24.78 -5.46
CA GLN A 50 -18.06 26.14 -5.26
C GLN A 50 -16.96 26.17 -4.19
N THR A 51 -17.16 25.46 -3.08
CA THR A 51 -16.17 25.32 -2.01
C THR A 51 -14.88 24.69 -2.52
N ILE A 52 -14.98 23.61 -3.31
CA ILE A 52 -13.84 22.98 -3.96
C ILE A 52 -13.13 23.94 -4.92
N GLN A 53 -13.87 24.68 -5.73
CA GLN A 53 -13.28 25.64 -6.67
C GLN A 53 -12.44 26.71 -5.94
N VAL A 54 -12.99 27.31 -4.89
CA VAL A 54 -12.29 28.32 -4.08
C VAL A 54 -11.05 27.73 -3.43
N PHE A 55 -11.15 26.51 -2.89
CA PHE A 55 -10.02 25.80 -2.30
C PHE A 55 -8.91 25.53 -3.32
N LEU A 56 -9.25 25.06 -4.52
CA LEU A 56 -8.28 24.79 -5.59
C LEU A 56 -7.59 26.07 -6.09
N HIS A 57 -8.36 27.16 -6.26
CA HIS A 57 -7.82 28.47 -6.70
C HIS A 57 -6.80 29.03 -5.70
N ARG A 58 -6.99 28.80 -4.40
CA ARG A 58 -6.01 29.17 -3.35
C ARG A 58 -4.63 28.55 -3.57
N PHE A 59 -4.56 27.38 -4.21
CA PHE A 59 -3.31 26.66 -4.50
C PHE A 59 -2.93 26.71 -5.99
N SER A 60 -3.48 27.66 -6.75
CA SER A 60 -3.22 27.87 -8.18
C SER A 60 -3.70 26.74 -9.11
N TYR A 61 -4.64 25.91 -8.67
CA TYR A 61 -5.31 24.92 -9.53
C TYR A 61 -6.59 25.54 -10.09
N LEU A 62 -6.54 25.97 -11.35
CA LEU A 62 -7.64 26.69 -12.00
C LEU A 62 -8.63 25.71 -12.64
N HIS A 63 -9.73 25.47 -11.94
CA HIS A 63 -10.87 24.72 -12.47
C HIS A 63 -12.13 25.59 -12.53
N THR A 64 -12.98 25.29 -13.50
CA THR A 64 -14.32 25.88 -13.61
C THR A 64 -15.28 25.21 -12.62
N LEU A 65 -16.34 25.92 -12.22
CA LEU A 65 -17.37 25.37 -11.33
C LEU A 65 -17.98 24.07 -11.90
N LYS A 66 -18.13 24.01 -13.23
CA LYS A 66 -18.65 22.84 -13.93
C LYS A 66 -17.71 21.63 -13.84
N GLU A 67 -16.39 21.85 -13.93
CA GLU A 67 -15.40 20.77 -13.80
C GLU A 67 -15.35 20.25 -12.36
N CYS A 68 -15.40 21.14 -11.37
CA CYS A 68 -15.49 20.74 -9.96
C CYS A 68 -16.74 19.90 -9.69
N GLY A 69 -17.86 20.20 -10.37
CA GLY A 69 -19.13 19.48 -10.25
C GLY A 69 -19.06 17.98 -10.61
N ILE A 70 -18.03 17.51 -11.32
CA ILE A 70 -17.88 16.09 -11.69
C ILE A 70 -17.66 15.20 -10.48
N LEU A 71 -17.05 15.74 -9.44
CA LEU A 71 -16.77 15.00 -8.19
C LEU A 71 -18.06 14.73 -7.40
N PHE A 72 -19.17 15.37 -7.77
CA PHE A 72 -20.41 15.38 -7.02
C PHE A 72 -21.49 14.63 -7.78
N TYR A 73 -21.87 13.46 -7.27
CA TYR A 73 -23.07 12.73 -7.69
C TYR A 73 -24.30 13.10 -6.85
N LYS A 74 -24.09 13.83 -5.74
CA LYS A 74 -25.09 14.43 -4.86
C LYS A 74 -24.79 15.92 -4.66
N PRO A 75 -25.80 16.77 -4.41
CA PRO A 75 -25.59 18.22 -4.24
C PRO A 75 -24.75 18.55 -2.99
N GLU A 76 -24.79 17.69 -1.97
CA GLU A 76 -24.05 17.83 -0.72
C GLU A 76 -23.00 16.72 -0.59
N PHE A 77 -21.75 17.09 -0.31
CA PHE A 77 -20.66 16.15 -0.08
C PHE A 77 -20.30 16.16 1.40
N LYS A 78 -20.80 15.17 2.14
CA LYS A 78 -20.68 15.10 3.59
C LYS A 78 -19.30 14.58 3.98
N TYR A 79 -19.00 14.63 5.27
CA TYR A 79 -17.73 14.11 5.78
C TYR A 79 -17.49 12.63 5.44
N VAL A 80 -18.53 11.79 5.44
CA VAL A 80 -18.42 10.38 5.04
C VAL A 80 -17.99 10.23 3.57
N ASP A 81 -18.55 11.05 2.68
CA ASP A 81 -18.16 11.07 1.26
C ASP A 81 -16.71 11.53 1.11
N PHE A 82 -16.31 12.53 1.89
CA PHE A 82 -14.95 13.04 1.94
C PHE A 82 -13.93 12.01 2.44
N LEU A 83 -14.31 11.15 3.40
CA LEU A 83 -13.46 10.04 3.84
C LEU A 83 -13.24 9.03 2.71
N ARG A 84 -14.27 8.67 1.96
CA ARG A 84 -14.15 7.76 0.81
C ARG A 84 -13.27 8.35 -0.28
N PHE A 85 -13.40 9.64 -0.49
CA PHE A 85 -12.64 10.40 -1.47
C PHE A 85 -11.15 10.48 -1.14
N LEU A 86 -10.77 10.77 0.12
CA LEU A 86 -9.36 10.95 0.49
C LEU A 86 -8.64 9.70 0.99
N LEU A 87 -9.34 8.73 1.59
CA LEU A 87 -8.68 7.60 2.25
C LEU A 87 -8.42 6.43 1.28
N PRO A 88 -7.26 5.76 1.39
CA PRO A 88 -6.91 4.62 0.55
C PRO A 88 -7.85 3.45 0.81
N THR A 89 -7.83 2.42 -0.03
CA THR A 89 -8.51 1.14 0.27
C THR A 89 -7.82 0.35 1.38
N ASN A 90 -6.50 0.49 1.53
CA ASN A 90 -5.73 -0.30 2.48
C ASN A 90 -6.17 -0.05 3.93
N GLN A 91 -6.74 -1.06 4.58
CA GLN A 91 -7.26 -0.96 5.93
C GLN A 91 -6.17 -0.64 6.96
N LEU A 92 -4.95 -1.16 6.81
CA LEU A 92 -3.84 -0.88 7.73
C LEU A 92 -3.47 0.62 7.70
N LEU A 93 -3.52 1.24 6.52
CA LEU A 93 -3.29 2.69 6.39
C LEU A 93 -4.44 3.51 6.98
N ARG A 94 -5.69 3.03 6.87
CA ARG A 94 -6.85 3.66 7.53
C ARG A 94 -6.74 3.57 9.04
N ASP A 95 -6.37 2.41 9.56
CA ASP A 95 -6.15 2.19 10.99
C ASP A 95 -5.01 3.08 11.47
N TYR A 96 -3.91 3.19 10.73
CA TYR A 96 -2.83 4.11 11.09
C TYR A 96 -3.32 5.55 11.28
N ILE A 97 -4.13 6.07 10.35
CA ILE A 97 -4.67 7.44 10.41
C ILE A 97 -5.68 7.61 11.54
N SER A 98 -6.51 6.60 11.82
CA SER A 98 -7.51 6.69 12.88
C SER A 98 -6.89 6.82 14.28
N HIS A 99 -5.65 6.37 14.44
CA HIS A 99 -4.86 6.52 15.67
C HIS A 99 -3.98 7.78 15.70
N SER A 100 -3.93 8.57 14.61
CA SER A 100 -3.14 9.80 14.56
C SER A 100 -3.78 10.91 15.40
N ASP A 101 -2.95 11.69 16.11
CA ASP A 101 -3.41 12.78 16.97
C ASP A 101 -4.17 13.86 16.19
N GLN A 102 -5.46 14.02 16.50
CA GLN A 102 -6.36 15.00 15.87
C GLN A 102 -5.98 16.47 16.12
N GLN A 103 -5.06 16.72 17.06
CA GLN A 103 -4.70 18.07 17.51
C GLN A 103 -3.72 18.79 16.60
N SER A 104 -3.07 18.08 15.66
CA SER A 104 -2.15 18.71 14.72
C SER A 104 -2.92 19.54 13.68
N GLN A 105 -2.54 20.82 13.56
CA GLN A 105 -3.02 21.64 12.44
C GLN A 105 -2.42 21.09 11.13
N GLN A 106 -3.24 21.01 10.09
CA GLN A 106 -2.79 20.67 8.75
C GLN A 106 -1.76 21.71 8.28
N SER A 107 -0.61 21.25 7.80
CA SER A 107 0.39 22.15 7.21
C SER A 107 -0.08 22.64 5.84
N ASN A 108 0.39 23.81 5.41
CA ASN A 108 0.08 24.34 4.07
C ASN A 108 0.57 23.41 2.95
N GLU A 109 1.69 22.71 3.17
CA GLU A 109 2.21 21.69 2.26
C GLU A 109 1.23 20.52 2.12
N CYS A 110 0.66 20.04 3.23
CA CYS A 110 -0.33 18.97 3.20
C CYS A 110 -1.60 19.41 2.45
N LEU A 111 -2.11 20.61 2.73
CA LEU A 111 -3.27 21.17 2.02
C LEU A 111 -3.00 21.34 0.51
N LYS A 112 -1.78 21.72 0.13
CA LYS A 112 -1.38 21.82 -1.28
C LYS A 112 -1.42 20.45 -1.98
N GLU A 113 -0.96 19.38 -1.33
CA GLU A 113 -1.05 18.03 -1.90
C GLU A 113 -2.48 17.49 -1.94
N ILE A 114 -3.34 17.88 -0.99
CA ILE A 114 -4.78 17.62 -1.07
C ILE A 114 -5.39 18.34 -2.28
N ALA A 115 -5.05 19.60 -2.52
CA ALA A 115 -5.51 20.35 -3.69
C ALA A 115 -5.04 19.70 -5.00
N LYS A 116 -3.79 19.23 -5.05
CA LYS A 116 -3.24 18.48 -6.18
C LYS A 116 -3.99 17.16 -6.42
N HIS A 117 -4.32 16.42 -5.35
CA HIS A 117 -5.11 15.20 -5.44
C HIS A 117 -6.50 15.46 -6.02
N ILE A 118 -7.20 16.48 -5.52
CA ILE A 118 -8.53 16.87 -6.04
C ILE A 118 -8.43 17.28 -7.51
N SER A 119 -7.41 18.07 -7.86
CA SER A 119 -7.18 18.49 -9.25
C SER A 119 -6.91 17.30 -10.17
N LEU A 120 -6.09 16.34 -9.73
CA LEU A 120 -5.83 15.10 -10.46
C LEU A 120 -7.13 14.34 -10.75
N GLU A 121 -8.00 14.20 -9.75
CA GLU A 121 -9.27 13.53 -9.92
C GLU A 121 -10.18 14.26 -10.94
N ILE A 122 -10.31 15.59 -10.82
CA ILE A 122 -11.07 16.39 -11.80
C ILE A 122 -10.54 16.20 -13.22
N VAL A 123 -9.22 16.20 -13.42
CA VAL A 123 -8.61 16.02 -14.74
C VAL A 123 -8.88 14.63 -15.30
N LEU A 124 -8.66 13.58 -14.50
CA LEU A 124 -8.90 12.21 -14.93
C LEU A 124 -10.38 11.98 -15.29
N MET A 125 -11.31 12.46 -14.46
CA MET A 125 -12.74 12.30 -14.73
C MET A 125 -13.22 13.11 -15.93
N ASN A 126 -12.66 14.29 -16.15
CA ASN A 126 -12.98 15.10 -17.34
C ASN A 126 -12.59 14.44 -18.66
N ASN A 127 -11.62 13.53 -18.63
CA ASN A 127 -11.12 12.84 -19.82
C ASN A 127 -11.85 11.51 -20.08
N LEU A 128 -12.58 11.02 -19.08
CA LEU A 128 -13.35 9.79 -19.20
C LEU A 128 -14.52 9.98 -20.16
N GLN A 129 -14.55 9.16 -21.21
CA GLN A 129 -15.66 9.18 -22.16
C GLN A 129 -16.81 8.33 -21.63
N PRO A 130 -18.05 8.81 -21.66
CA PRO A 130 -19.20 8.03 -21.22
C PRO A 130 -19.44 6.81 -22.13
N PRO A 131 -19.98 5.71 -21.57
CA PRO A 131 -20.38 4.56 -22.37
C PRO A 131 -21.59 4.88 -23.24
N GLN A 132 -21.73 4.20 -24.38
CA GLN A 132 -22.88 4.39 -25.28
C GLN A 132 -24.19 3.84 -24.70
N SER A 133 -24.13 2.76 -23.93
CA SER A 133 -25.25 2.15 -23.22
C SER A 133 -24.77 1.52 -21.91
N LEU A 134 -25.64 1.52 -20.90
CA LEU A 134 -25.44 0.87 -19.61
C LEU A 134 -26.31 -0.38 -19.45
N ASP A 135 -27.08 -0.77 -20.48
CA ASP A 135 -28.13 -1.80 -20.41
C ASP A 135 -27.58 -3.22 -20.13
N GLN A 136 -26.26 -3.39 -20.19
CA GLN A 136 -25.59 -4.67 -19.93
C GLN A 136 -25.30 -4.91 -18.44
N LEU A 137 -25.41 -3.90 -17.57
CA LEU A 137 -25.33 -4.09 -16.11
C LEU A 137 -26.74 -4.38 -15.56
N THR A 138 -26.97 -5.57 -15.02
CA THR A 138 -28.27 -5.98 -14.46
C THR A 138 -28.47 -5.45 -13.04
N ASP A 139 -27.71 -5.97 -12.08
CA ASP A 139 -27.88 -5.67 -10.64
C ASP A 139 -26.72 -4.83 -10.08
N GLY A 140 -25.69 -4.59 -10.90
CA GLY A 140 -24.56 -3.73 -10.55
C GLY A 140 -23.69 -4.25 -9.41
N THR A 141 -23.71 -5.55 -9.16
CA THR A 141 -22.86 -6.16 -8.14
C THR A 141 -21.43 -6.38 -8.66
N ARG A 142 -20.51 -6.65 -7.73
CA ARG A 142 -19.16 -7.12 -8.07
C ARG A 142 -19.20 -8.34 -8.98
N GLU A 143 -20.05 -9.30 -8.65
CA GLU A 143 -20.22 -10.54 -9.39
C GLU A 143 -20.73 -10.29 -10.81
N ASP A 144 -21.59 -9.29 -11.01
CA ASP A 144 -22.07 -8.93 -12.35
C ASP A 144 -20.94 -8.36 -13.22
N ILE A 145 -20.08 -7.51 -12.65
CA ILE A 145 -18.90 -7.00 -13.36
C ILE A 145 -17.96 -8.17 -13.72
N GLU A 146 -17.69 -9.07 -12.77
CA GLU A 146 -16.88 -10.28 -13.02
C GLU A 146 -17.48 -11.14 -14.16
N GLN A 147 -18.79 -11.38 -14.13
CA GLN A 147 -19.49 -12.15 -15.15
C GLN A 147 -19.48 -11.46 -16.51
N LEU A 148 -19.59 -10.13 -16.54
CA LEU A 148 -19.53 -9.34 -17.76
C LEU A 148 -18.18 -9.51 -18.46
N PHE A 149 -17.06 -9.33 -17.73
CA PHE A 149 -15.72 -9.55 -18.29
C PHE A 149 -15.50 -11.00 -18.72
N LYS A 150 -15.97 -11.96 -17.92
CA LYS A 150 -15.86 -13.39 -18.24
C LYS A 150 -16.62 -13.77 -19.51
N LYS A 151 -17.83 -13.22 -19.71
CA LYS A 151 -18.65 -13.43 -20.90
C LYS A 151 -17.93 -12.97 -22.17
N GLU A 152 -17.25 -11.85 -22.07
CA GLU A 152 -16.49 -11.23 -23.17
C GLU A 152 -15.06 -11.78 -23.29
N ARG A 153 -14.71 -12.79 -22.47
CA ARG A 153 -13.40 -13.45 -22.42
C ARG A 153 -12.25 -12.48 -22.17
N LEU A 154 -12.54 -11.39 -21.47
CA LEU A 154 -11.54 -10.43 -21.03
C LEU A 154 -11.05 -10.82 -19.65
N PHE A 155 -9.72 -10.84 -19.50
CA PHE A 155 -9.09 -11.03 -18.21
C PHE A 155 -8.95 -9.68 -17.53
N VAL A 156 -9.44 -9.59 -16.29
CA VAL A 156 -9.36 -8.38 -15.45
C VAL A 156 -8.87 -8.79 -14.08
N TYR A 157 -7.92 -8.04 -13.55
CA TYR A 157 -7.38 -8.34 -12.24
C TYR A 157 -8.37 -7.98 -11.13
N GLN A 158 -8.35 -8.71 -10.02
CA GLN A 158 -9.27 -8.49 -8.90
C GLN A 158 -9.13 -7.10 -8.27
N ASP A 159 -7.92 -6.54 -8.23
CA ASP A 159 -7.66 -5.17 -7.79
C ASP A 159 -8.23 -4.12 -8.76
N GLU A 160 -8.33 -4.42 -10.05
CA GLU A 160 -9.00 -3.56 -11.02
C GLU A 160 -10.52 -3.59 -10.81
N ILE A 161 -11.12 -4.76 -10.54
CA ILE A 161 -12.53 -4.87 -10.19
C ILE A 161 -12.83 -4.14 -8.89
N ASP A 162 -11.99 -4.30 -7.87
CA ASP A 162 -12.10 -3.56 -6.61
C ASP A 162 -12.03 -2.04 -6.84
N ALA A 163 -11.14 -1.59 -7.73
CA ALA A 163 -11.02 -0.20 -8.12
C ALA A 163 -12.29 0.29 -8.85
N MET A 164 -12.83 -0.48 -9.79
CA MET A 164 -14.11 -0.15 -10.44
C MET A 164 -15.24 -0.05 -9.42
N ILE A 165 -15.40 -1.05 -8.56
CA ILE A 165 -16.45 -1.08 -7.55
C ILE A 165 -16.29 0.10 -6.60
N LYS A 166 -15.10 0.37 -6.08
CA LYS A 166 -14.87 1.54 -5.21
C LYS A 166 -15.29 2.85 -5.88
N ARG A 167 -15.11 2.96 -7.19
CA ARG A 167 -15.47 4.16 -7.95
C ARG A 167 -16.97 4.28 -8.16
N LEU A 168 -17.64 3.16 -8.40
CA LEU A 168 -19.03 3.10 -8.86
C LEU A 168 -20.04 2.82 -7.72
N ASP A 169 -19.57 2.24 -6.62
CA ASP A 169 -20.32 2.01 -5.39
C ASP A 169 -20.35 3.29 -4.54
N PHE A 170 -21.29 4.16 -4.89
CA PHE A 170 -21.50 5.43 -4.21
C PHE A 170 -21.89 5.27 -2.73
N TYR A 171 -22.45 4.12 -2.32
CA TYR A 171 -22.93 3.90 -0.96
C TYR A 171 -22.00 3.05 -0.10
N GLY A 172 -20.94 2.47 -0.67
CA GLY A 172 -19.98 1.61 0.01
C GLY A 172 -20.62 0.31 0.50
N ASP A 173 -21.69 -0.16 -0.14
CA ASP A 173 -22.43 -1.37 0.21
C ASP A 173 -22.13 -2.56 -0.72
N GLY A 174 -21.18 -2.39 -1.64
CA GLY A 174 -20.79 -3.37 -2.64
C GLY A 174 -21.69 -3.39 -3.87
N GLN A 175 -22.66 -2.46 -3.98
CA GLN A 175 -23.60 -2.39 -5.09
C GLN A 175 -23.43 -1.09 -5.88
N ILE A 176 -23.44 -1.21 -7.20
CA ILE A 176 -23.43 -0.06 -8.11
C ILE A 176 -24.87 0.40 -8.29
N ASP A 177 -25.18 1.55 -7.70
CA ASP A 177 -26.45 2.22 -7.98
C ASP A 177 -26.47 2.71 -9.43
N LEU A 178 -27.16 1.95 -10.29
CA LEU A 178 -27.30 2.23 -11.72
C LEU A 178 -27.97 3.57 -12.00
N LEU A 179 -28.84 4.06 -11.11
CA LEU A 179 -29.46 5.38 -11.24
C LEU A 179 -28.43 6.49 -11.01
N LEU A 180 -27.59 6.36 -9.98
CA LEU A 180 -26.49 7.29 -9.75
C LEU A 180 -25.44 7.22 -10.86
N LEU A 181 -25.11 6.03 -11.34
CA LEU A 181 -24.20 5.84 -12.47
C LEU A 181 -24.75 6.51 -13.74
N ASN A 182 -26.04 6.32 -14.04
CA ASN A 182 -26.71 6.99 -15.15
C ASN A 182 -26.66 8.52 -15.02
N ASN A 183 -26.98 9.05 -13.84
CA ASN A 183 -26.90 10.49 -13.57
C ASN A 183 -25.49 11.03 -13.78
N TRP A 184 -24.49 10.28 -13.34
CA TRP A 184 -23.10 10.64 -13.49
C TRP A 184 -22.64 10.58 -14.96
N VAL A 185 -23.03 9.55 -15.71
CA VAL A 185 -22.80 9.45 -17.16
C VAL A 185 -23.48 10.58 -17.93
N LEU A 186 -24.66 11.04 -17.51
CA LEU A 186 -25.32 12.22 -18.09
C LEU A 186 -24.51 13.51 -17.85
N ILE A 187 -23.87 13.66 -16.69
CA ILE A 187 -22.98 14.80 -16.40
C ILE A 187 -21.76 14.76 -17.33
N LEU A 188 -21.13 13.60 -17.51
CA LEU A 188 -20.00 13.41 -18.43
C LEU A 188 -20.40 13.72 -19.88
N ASN A 189 -21.54 13.22 -20.34
CA ASN A 189 -22.07 13.49 -21.68
C ASN A 189 -22.26 15.00 -21.95
N LYS A 190 -22.85 15.73 -21.00
CA LYS A 190 -23.01 17.20 -21.09
C LYS A 190 -21.68 17.95 -21.13
N GLN A 191 -20.59 17.36 -20.65
CA GLN A 191 -19.26 17.95 -20.72
C GLN A 191 -18.59 17.69 -22.05
N THR A 192 -18.67 16.46 -22.55
CA THR A 192 -18.16 16.08 -23.87
C THR A 192 -18.81 16.91 -24.97
N GLN A 193 -20.14 17.11 -24.94
CA GLN A 193 -20.84 17.95 -25.91
C GLN A 193 -20.35 19.41 -25.92
N ILE A 194 -20.07 19.98 -24.73
CA ILE A 194 -19.58 21.37 -24.63
C ILE A 194 -18.14 21.48 -25.15
N LYS A 195 -17.30 20.45 -24.95
CA LYS A 195 -15.95 20.42 -25.52
C LYS A 195 -16.01 20.40 -27.05
N GLN A 196 -16.85 19.53 -27.62
CA GLN A 196 -17.05 19.42 -29.08
C GLN A 196 -17.60 20.72 -29.69
N GLN A 197 -18.51 21.42 -29.02
CA GLN A 197 -19.02 22.73 -29.48
C GLN A 197 -17.95 23.83 -29.47
N LYS A 198 -17.05 23.84 -28.49
CA LYS A 198 -15.93 24.82 -28.47
C LYS A 198 -14.93 24.55 -29.58
N GLU A 199 -14.64 23.28 -29.86
CA GLU A 199 -13.74 22.88 -30.95
C GLU A 199 -14.33 23.27 -32.31
N SER A 200 -15.63 23.07 -32.53
CA SER A 200 -16.28 23.44 -33.79
C SER A 200 -16.39 24.96 -34.02
N CYS A 201 -16.59 25.77 -32.98
CA CYS A 201 -16.59 27.23 -33.10
C CYS A 201 -15.20 27.83 -33.34
N SER A 202 -14.12 27.13 -32.95
CA SER A 202 -12.74 27.58 -33.18
C SER A 202 -12.29 27.49 -34.64
N ALA A 203 -13.08 26.82 -35.50
CA ALA A 203 -12.82 26.68 -36.93
C ALA A 203 -13.29 27.88 -37.78
N PHE A 204 -13.82 28.96 -37.17
CA PHE A 204 -14.04 30.20 -37.91
C PHE A 204 -12.71 30.86 -38.27
N VAL A 205 -12.27 30.53 -39.49
CA VAL A 205 -11.21 31.19 -40.25
C VAL A 205 -11.38 32.70 -40.14
N THR A 206 -10.55 33.34 -39.31
CA THR A 206 -10.28 34.76 -39.46
C THR A 206 -9.71 34.98 -40.87
N PRO A 207 -10.30 35.85 -41.71
CA PRO A 207 -9.71 36.17 -42.99
C PRO A 207 -8.32 36.76 -42.73
N LYS A 208 -7.28 36.12 -43.28
CA LYS A 208 -5.91 36.63 -43.26
C LYS A 208 -5.86 38.02 -43.90
N LYS A 209 -5.96 39.08 -43.09
CA LYS A 209 -5.38 40.37 -43.47
C LYS A 209 -3.87 40.19 -43.41
N GLN A 210 -3.26 40.01 -44.59
CA GLN A 210 -1.82 40.16 -44.79
C GLN A 210 -1.42 41.57 -44.33
N ILE A 211 -0.86 41.66 -43.13
CA ILE A 211 -0.02 42.81 -42.74
C ILE A 211 1.41 42.34 -42.99
N GLN A 212 2.00 42.87 -44.06
CA GLN A 212 3.44 42.75 -44.32
C GLN A 212 4.20 43.46 -43.19
N PHE A 213 4.88 42.70 -42.34
CA PHE A 213 5.94 43.23 -41.49
C PHE A 213 7.25 43.22 -42.29
N GLN A 214 7.69 44.40 -42.72
CA GLN A 214 9.06 44.64 -43.14
C GLN A 214 9.93 44.79 -41.89
N ASN A 215 10.96 43.94 -41.81
CA ASN A 215 12.07 44.10 -40.90
C ASN A 215 12.85 45.38 -41.26
N SER A 216 13.06 46.26 -40.29
CA SER A 216 14.21 47.16 -40.30
C SER A 216 14.84 47.25 -38.91
N ILE A 217 16.06 46.73 -38.86
CA ILE A 217 17.02 46.87 -37.77
C ILE A 217 17.52 48.31 -37.80
N LYS A 218 17.43 49.03 -36.67
CA LYS A 218 18.27 50.18 -36.38
C LYS A 218 18.77 50.13 -34.95
N THR A 219 20.06 49.80 -34.86
CA THR A 219 20.98 50.07 -33.76
C THR A 219 20.96 51.56 -33.38
N THR A 220 20.89 51.85 -32.09
CA THR A 220 21.46 53.08 -31.52
C THR A 220 22.00 52.79 -30.12
N GLU A 221 23.31 52.93 -29.99
CA GLU A 221 24.05 53.04 -28.74
C GLU A 221 23.70 54.36 -28.03
N LYS A 222 23.60 54.35 -26.70
CA LYS A 222 24.11 55.44 -25.83
C LYS A 222 24.13 55.06 -24.34
N LYS A 223 25.37 54.90 -23.85
CA LYS A 223 25.98 55.47 -22.63
C LYS A 223 25.28 55.40 -21.26
N GLU A 224 25.94 54.65 -20.38
CA GLU A 224 26.38 55.00 -19.00
C GLU A 224 25.62 56.07 -18.20
N SER A 225 25.20 55.70 -16.98
CA SER A 225 25.74 56.35 -15.77
C SER A 225 25.48 55.51 -14.50
N LYS A 226 26.56 55.35 -13.73
CA LYS A 226 26.59 54.91 -12.33
C LYS A 226 25.97 56.00 -11.45
N ASN A 227 25.30 55.63 -10.36
CA ASN A 227 25.72 56.04 -9.02
C ASN A 227 24.92 55.41 -7.87
N ASN A 228 25.70 55.06 -6.85
CA ASN A 228 25.36 54.63 -5.51
C ASN A 228 24.47 55.64 -4.75
N THR A 229 23.68 55.18 -3.77
CA THR A 229 23.89 55.58 -2.36
C THR A 229 22.99 54.81 -1.37
N THR A 230 23.67 54.19 -0.42
CA THR A 230 23.22 53.79 0.92
C THR A 230 22.79 54.99 1.76
N LYS A 231 21.84 54.80 2.69
CA LYS A 231 21.88 55.42 4.02
C LYS A 231 20.92 54.75 5.02
N LEU A 232 21.55 54.18 6.05
CA LEU A 232 21.02 54.01 7.41
C LEU A 232 20.47 55.33 7.95
N ILE A 233 19.49 55.26 8.88
CA ILE A 233 19.51 55.97 10.17
C ILE A 233 18.61 55.23 11.17
N LYS A 234 19.10 55.17 12.42
CA LYS A 234 18.55 54.51 13.60
C LYS A 234 17.58 55.41 14.39
N GLN A 235 16.91 54.76 15.35
CA GLN A 235 16.50 55.20 16.70
C GLN A 235 15.01 55.53 16.98
N SER A 236 14.48 54.71 17.89
CA SER A 236 13.33 54.78 18.81
C SER A 236 13.39 56.01 19.78
N PRO A 237 12.37 56.40 20.60
CA PRO A 237 11.71 55.49 21.58
C PRO A 237 10.26 55.79 22.09
N GLN A 238 9.74 54.82 22.87
CA GLN A 238 8.80 54.91 24.02
C GLN A 238 7.29 55.19 23.83
N LYS A 239 6.46 54.21 24.23
CA LYS A 239 5.49 54.21 25.38
C LYS A 239 4.51 53.02 25.24
N ARG A 240 4.51 52.05 26.16
CA ARG A 240 3.71 51.96 27.41
C ARG A 240 2.27 51.51 27.17
N ASN A 241 1.98 50.23 27.46
CA ASN A 241 0.93 49.83 28.41
C ASN A 241 1.02 48.34 28.74
N GLN A 242 1.41 48.07 29.98
CA GLN A 242 1.18 46.82 30.70
C GLN A 242 -0.26 46.85 31.24
N ILE A 243 -1.02 45.78 31.06
CA ILE A 243 -2.12 45.45 31.98
C ILE A 243 -1.83 44.07 32.56
N GLN A 244 -1.86 44.07 33.88
CA GLN A 244 -1.60 43.01 34.83
C GLN A 244 -2.95 42.62 35.44
N MET A 245 -3.35 41.35 35.38
CA MET A 245 -4.27 40.73 36.35
C MET A 245 -3.72 39.31 36.62
N GLN A 246 -3.06 39.07 37.75
CA GLN A 246 -3.65 38.74 39.06
C GLN A 246 -4.54 37.48 38.98
N LYS A 247 -3.97 36.32 39.31
CA LYS A 247 -4.03 35.66 40.64
C LYS A 247 -5.40 35.06 40.96
N SER A 248 -5.44 33.72 40.95
CA SER A 248 -6.27 32.94 41.88
C SER A 248 -5.59 31.61 42.20
N LYS A 249 -4.70 31.65 43.19
CA LYS A 249 -4.42 30.48 44.03
C LYS A 249 -5.64 30.26 44.92
N LYS A 250 -6.24 29.08 44.87
CA LYS A 250 -6.99 28.52 46.01
C LYS A 250 -6.46 27.14 46.31
N GLN A 251 -6.11 27.01 47.58
CA GLN A 251 -5.55 25.88 48.29
C GLN A 251 -6.66 25.34 49.22
N VAL A 252 -6.38 24.20 49.85
CA VAL A 252 -7.08 23.53 50.98
C VAL A 252 -8.36 22.76 50.60
N MET A 253 -8.67 21.52 51.03
CA MET A 253 -8.27 20.64 52.15
C MET A 253 -8.33 19.16 51.67
N ALA A 254 -7.35 18.31 51.97
CA ALA A 254 -7.30 17.39 53.11
C ALA A 254 -8.54 16.48 53.29
N CYS A 255 -8.39 15.18 53.02
CA CYS A 255 -9.10 14.15 53.77
C CYS A 255 -8.13 13.03 54.16
N GLN A 256 -8.15 12.73 55.45
CA GLN A 256 -7.25 11.83 56.15
C GLN A 256 -7.68 10.36 55.97
N LYS A 257 -6.67 9.49 56.02
CA LYS A 257 -6.63 8.20 56.74
C LYS A 257 -7.90 7.35 56.76
N TYR A 258 -7.80 6.19 56.13
CA TYR A 258 -8.19 4.94 56.77
C TYR A 258 -7.12 3.87 56.53
N LYS A 259 -6.58 3.35 57.63
CA LYS A 259 -5.76 2.14 57.76
C LYS A 259 -6.61 1.14 58.55
N GLN A 260 -6.38 -0.16 58.29
CA GLN A 260 -6.92 -1.35 58.97
C GLN A 260 -8.38 -1.65 58.58
N ASP A 261 -8.80 -2.86 58.21
CA ASP A 261 -8.34 -4.21 58.51
C ASP A 261 -8.59 -5.13 57.31
N ASN A 262 -7.74 -6.15 57.14
CA ASN A 262 -8.15 -7.55 56.97
C ASN A 262 -6.94 -8.40 56.58
N ARG A 263 -6.37 -9.01 57.61
CA ARG A 263 -5.38 -10.08 57.54
C ARG A 263 -6.09 -11.37 57.92
N THR A 264 -6.65 -12.12 56.96
CA THR A 264 -6.88 -13.58 57.08
C THR A 264 -7.35 -14.17 55.75
N LYS A 265 -6.92 -15.41 55.49
CA LYS A 265 -7.25 -16.31 54.36
C LYS A 265 -6.34 -16.21 53.13
N MET A 266 -5.08 -16.57 53.37
CA MET A 266 -4.34 -17.47 52.49
C MET A 266 -5.06 -18.83 52.44
N THR A 267 -4.83 -19.54 51.34
CA THR A 267 -5.19 -20.93 51.01
C THR A 267 -6.48 -21.06 50.20
N GLN A 268 -6.36 -21.71 49.03
CA GLN A 268 -7.36 -21.95 47.97
C GLN A 268 -7.43 -20.90 46.86
N ASN A 269 -6.40 -20.86 46.01
CA ASN A 269 -6.56 -20.58 44.56
C ASN A 269 -5.28 -20.95 43.78
N LYS A 270 -4.86 -22.21 43.92
CA LYS A 270 -3.74 -22.79 43.16
C LYS A 270 -4.13 -24.05 42.38
N GLN A 271 -5.43 -24.22 42.06
CA GLN A 271 -5.94 -25.39 41.34
C GLN A 271 -6.76 -25.08 40.08
N GLU A 272 -7.05 -23.81 39.76
CA GLU A 272 -7.75 -23.47 38.50
C GLU A 272 -6.85 -22.99 37.36
N VAL A 273 -5.54 -22.79 37.59
CA VAL A 273 -4.57 -22.42 36.54
C VAL A 273 -3.82 -23.64 35.98
N GLU A 274 -4.04 -24.82 36.56
CA GLU A 274 -3.39 -26.08 36.15
C GLU A 274 -4.28 -26.99 35.27
N THR A 275 -5.59 -26.71 35.21
CA THR A 275 -6.57 -27.44 34.38
C THR A 275 -6.73 -26.87 32.96
N GLU A 276 -6.37 -25.60 32.72
CA GLU A 276 -6.30 -25.04 31.36
C GLU A 276 -4.99 -25.34 30.63
N LYS A 277 -3.87 -25.52 31.36
CA LYS A 277 -2.60 -25.95 30.75
C LYS A 277 -2.56 -27.42 30.33
N LYS A 278 -3.45 -28.27 30.87
CA LYS A 278 -3.58 -29.68 30.43
C LYS A 278 -4.50 -29.86 29.23
N LYS A 279 -5.51 -29.00 29.01
CA LYS A 279 -6.36 -29.05 27.80
C LYS A 279 -5.67 -28.51 26.54
N ILE A 280 -4.65 -27.67 26.66
CA ILE A 280 -3.88 -27.16 25.51
C ILE A 280 -2.78 -28.16 25.06
N ILE A 281 -2.27 -29.00 25.97
CA ILE A 281 -1.24 -30.02 25.64
C ILE A 281 -1.86 -31.28 24.99
N GLU A 282 -3.14 -31.57 25.21
CA GLU A 282 -3.82 -32.74 24.64
C GLU A 282 -4.34 -32.50 23.21
N VAL A 283 -4.66 -31.24 22.86
CA VAL A 283 -5.05 -30.85 21.49
C VAL A 283 -3.85 -30.79 20.52
N GLN A 284 -2.62 -30.66 21.03
CA GLN A 284 -1.39 -30.65 20.22
C GLN A 284 -0.72 -32.03 20.08
N LYS A 285 -1.06 -33.02 20.92
CA LYS A 285 -0.58 -34.40 20.75
C LYS A 285 -1.41 -35.20 19.74
N ASN A 286 -2.68 -34.84 19.51
CA ASN A 286 -3.53 -35.52 18.52
C ASN A 286 -3.35 -35.05 17.07
N LYS A 287 -2.54 -34.02 16.79
CA LYS A 287 -2.17 -33.62 15.40
C LYS A 287 -0.83 -34.20 14.92
N LYS A 288 -0.05 -34.87 15.78
CA LYS A 288 1.26 -35.43 15.41
C LYS A 288 1.22 -36.86 14.83
N ASN A 289 0.05 -37.48 14.70
CA ASN A 289 -0.10 -38.85 14.18
C ASN A 289 -0.90 -38.97 12.86
N ILE A 290 -1.08 -37.88 12.09
CA ILE A 290 -1.75 -37.94 10.77
C ILE A 290 -0.76 -38.09 9.60
N ASN A 291 0.56 -38.03 9.85
CA ASN A 291 1.54 -37.89 8.76
C ASN A 291 2.39 -39.13 8.45
N THR A 292 1.85 -40.31 8.66
CA THR A 292 2.50 -41.55 8.19
C THR A 292 1.42 -42.54 7.76
N GLN A 293 1.36 -42.79 6.45
CA GLN A 293 0.54 -43.81 5.76
C GLN A 293 -0.78 -43.38 5.10
N THR A 294 -0.89 -42.14 4.61
CA THR A 294 -1.72 -41.90 3.42
C THR A 294 -0.97 -42.39 2.19
N LYS A 295 -1.45 -43.49 1.63
CA LYS A 295 -1.02 -44.10 0.37
C LYS A 295 -0.70 -43.03 -0.68
N ASN A 296 0.48 -43.14 -1.30
CA ASN A 296 1.02 -42.28 -2.37
C ASN A 296 0.05 -42.11 -3.55
N LYS A 297 -1.01 -41.30 -3.39
CA LYS A 297 -1.62 -40.64 -4.55
C LYS A 297 -0.62 -39.57 -4.94
N SER A 298 -0.04 -39.70 -6.14
CA SER A 298 0.75 -38.63 -6.74
C SER A 298 -0.10 -37.37 -6.72
N LYS A 299 0.31 -36.38 -5.92
CA LYS A 299 -0.32 -35.07 -5.92
C LYS A 299 -0.30 -34.53 -7.34
N GLN A 300 -1.39 -33.93 -7.77
CA GLN A 300 -1.43 -33.29 -9.08
C GLN A 300 -0.41 -32.13 -9.09
N PRO A 301 0.28 -31.84 -10.21
CA PRO A 301 1.26 -30.77 -10.27
C PRO A 301 0.71 -29.41 -9.79
N GLN A 302 -0.57 -29.15 -10.08
CA GLN A 302 -1.29 -27.98 -9.59
C GLN A 302 -1.31 -27.87 -8.05
N GLU A 303 -1.57 -28.96 -7.33
CA GLU A 303 -1.57 -28.97 -5.85
C GLU A 303 -0.17 -28.68 -5.29
N ILE A 304 0.88 -29.05 -6.03
CA ILE A 304 2.26 -28.78 -5.63
C ILE A 304 2.58 -27.30 -5.88
N ILE A 305 2.22 -26.75 -7.04
CA ILE A 305 2.39 -25.31 -7.34
C ILE A 305 1.62 -24.45 -6.32
N GLU A 306 0.38 -24.81 -5.99
CA GLU A 306 -0.43 -24.15 -4.95
C GLU A 306 0.29 -24.16 -3.59
N TYR A 307 0.79 -25.33 -3.18
CA TYR A 307 1.57 -25.46 -1.95
C TYR A 307 2.84 -24.59 -1.94
N LEU A 308 3.56 -24.52 -3.06
CA LEU A 308 4.76 -23.70 -3.18
C LEU A 308 4.42 -22.20 -3.12
N LEU A 309 3.33 -21.76 -3.78
CA LEU A 309 2.82 -20.39 -3.70
C LEU A 309 2.45 -20.02 -2.27
N ASP A 310 1.62 -20.82 -1.60
CA ASP A 310 1.21 -20.55 -0.22
C ASP A 310 2.39 -20.43 0.73
N LYS A 311 3.43 -21.25 0.50
CA LYS A 311 4.69 -21.18 1.24
C LYS A 311 5.41 -19.85 1.02
N GLU A 312 5.61 -19.43 -0.24
CA GLU A 312 6.32 -18.18 -0.54
C GLU A 312 5.52 -16.93 -0.11
N ILE A 313 4.18 -16.96 -0.22
CA ILE A 313 3.28 -15.92 0.32
C ILE A 313 3.46 -15.80 1.83
N LYS A 314 3.52 -16.94 2.53
CA LYS A 314 3.71 -16.95 3.99
C LYS A 314 5.10 -16.44 4.38
N ILE A 315 6.14 -16.81 3.63
CA ILE A 315 7.50 -16.28 3.80
C ILE A 315 7.48 -14.75 3.67
N GLU A 316 6.90 -14.22 2.59
CA GLU A 316 6.83 -12.78 2.35
C GLU A 316 6.05 -12.04 3.45
N LYS A 317 4.92 -12.60 3.92
CA LYS A 317 4.16 -12.03 5.06
C LYS A 317 5.01 -11.93 6.32
N ILE A 318 5.82 -12.94 6.64
CA ILE A 318 6.70 -12.90 7.82
C ILE A 318 7.83 -11.88 7.64
N LYS A 319 8.41 -11.77 6.43
CA LYS A 319 9.42 -10.74 6.12
C LYS A 319 8.85 -9.33 6.33
N GLN A 320 7.63 -9.06 5.85
CA GLN A 320 6.95 -7.79 6.07
C GLN A 320 6.68 -7.52 7.56
N GLN A 321 6.27 -8.54 8.32
CA GLN A 321 6.07 -8.42 9.77
C GLN A 321 7.37 -8.14 10.53
N LEU A 322 8.49 -8.77 10.14
CA LEU A 322 9.82 -8.49 10.67
C LEU A 322 10.23 -7.05 10.38
N ALA A 323 10.04 -6.59 9.14
CA ALA A 323 10.29 -5.20 8.76
C ALA A 323 9.45 -4.19 9.56
N LEU A 324 8.29 -4.58 10.10
CA LEU A 324 7.49 -3.73 10.98
C LEU A 324 7.92 -3.73 12.46
N GLN A 325 8.71 -4.71 12.91
CA GLN A 325 9.13 -4.78 14.32
C GLN A 325 10.17 -3.70 14.65
N LYS A 326 9.83 -2.69 15.46
CA LYS A 326 10.70 -1.51 15.68
C LYS A 326 12.12 -1.81 16.16
N ASP A 327 12.31 -2.92 16.87
CA ASP A 327 13.58 -3.37 17.43
C ASP A 327 14.42 -4.19 16.42
N PHE A 328 13.85 -4.64 15.31
CA PHE A 328 14.54 -5.50 14.35
C PHE A 328 15.43 -4.72 13.39
N ASN A 329 16.69 -5.13 13.21
CA ASN A 329 17.52 -4.69 12.10
C ASN A 329 18.39 -5.86 11.61
N THR A 330 18.66 -5.90 10.30
CA THR A 330 19.32 -7.06 9.67
C THR A 330 20.75 -7.25 10.14
N LEU A 331 21.48 -6.17 10.41
CA LEU A 331 22.89 -6.24 10.80
C LEU A 331 23.07 -6.78 12.22
N ASP A 332 22.28 -6.34 13.19
CA ASP A 332 22.32 -6.88 14.54
C ASP A 332 21.83 -8.33 14.57
N ALA A 333 20.81 -8.67 13.76
CA ALA A 333 20.35 -10.06 13.65
C ALA A 333 21.44 -10.97 13.07
N PHE A 334 22.18 -10.48 12.07
CA PHE A 334 23.33 -11.18 11.50
C PHE A 334 24.45 -11.38 12.54
N ARG A 335 24.83 -10.30 13.25
CA ARG A 335 25.87 -10.35 14.30
C ARG A 335 25.50 -11.27 15.45
N ALA A 336 24.23 -11.27 15.85
CA ALA A 336 23.73 -12.14 16.91
C ALA A 336 23.73 -13.63 16.52
N LEU A 337 23.69 -13.94 15.21
CA LEU A 337 23.84 -15.29 14.67
C LEU A 337 25.29 -15.67 14.43
N ASP A 338 26.14 -14.73 14.00
CA ASP A 338 27.58 -14.92 13.82
C ASP A 338 28.32 -14.87 15.17
N VAL A 339 28.01 -15.84 16.04
CA VAL A 339 28.52 -15.94 17.42
C VAL A 339 30.05 -15.89 17.49
N TYR A 340 30.73 -16.34 16.44
CA TYR A 340 32.19 -16.40 16.36
C TYR A 340 32.82 -15.22 15.61
N SER A 341 32.01 -14.25 15.15
CA SER A 341 32.47 -13.07 14.39
C SER A 341 33.31 -13.44 13.16
N LYS A 342 32.94 -14.51 12.45
CA LYS A 342 33.63 -14.98 11.23
C LYS A 342 33.33 -14.11 10.01
N GLY A 343 32.30 -13.25 10.09
CA GLY A 343 31.75 -12.52 8.96
C GLY A 343 30.81 -13.37 8.11
N SER A 344 30.43 -14.55 8.58
CA SER A 344 29.52 -15.47 7.90
C SER A 344 28.77 -16.35 8.92
N ILE A 345 27.54 -16.72 8.58
CA ILE A 345 26.71 -17.62 9.39
C ILE A 345 26.80 -19.02 8.79
N GLY A 346 27.18 -20.01 9.57
CA GLY A 346 27.19 -21.42 9.16
C GLY A 346 25.92 -22.16 9.55
N ILE A 347 25.87 -23.44 9.18
CA ILE A 347 24.72 -24.33 9.41
C ILE A 347 24.48 -24.54 10.91
N GLU A 348 25.57 -24.67 11.69
CA GLU A 348 25.50 -24.92 13.14
C GLU A 348 24.86 -23.75 13.90
N GLU A 349 25.15 -22.51 13.50
CA GLU A 349 24.57 -21.32 14.11
C GLU A 349 23.04 -21.27 13.87
N ILE A 350 22.57 -21.61 12.67
CA ILE A 350 21.12 -21.67 12.38
C ILE A 350 20.47 -22.85 13.11
N ASP A 351 21.09 -24.04 13.12
CA ASP A 351 20.55 -25.20 13.84
C ASP A 351 20.43 -24.94 15.35
N THR A 352 21.38 -24.20 15.91
CA THR A 352 21.36 -23.77 17.31
C THR A 352 20.19 -22.83 17.58
N LEU A 353 19.95 -21.83 16.72
CA LEU A 353 18.82 -20.91 16.86
C LEU A 353 17.48 -21.65 16.75
N LEU A 354 17.37 -22.59 15.81
CA LEU A 354 16.17 -23.40 15.59
C LEU A 354 16.01 -24.55 16.60
N ASN A 355 16.98 -24.76 17.50
CA ASN A 355 17.02 -25.84 18.48
C ASN A 355 16.80 -27.23 17.83
N GLN A 356 17.57 -27.52 16.78
CA GLN A 356 17.45 -28.74 16.00
C GLN A 356 18.80 -29.46 15.81
N LYS A 357 18.79 -30.64 15.17
CA LYS A 357 20.01 -31.43 14.97
C LYS A 357 20.92 -30.78 13.92
N SER A 358 22.24 -30.91 14.12
CA SER A 358 23.25 -30.47 13.15
C SER A 358 22.97 -31.00 11.74
N GLY A 359 23.03 -30.11 10.75
CA GLY A 359 22.79 -30.38 9.34
C GLY A 359 21.35 -30.17 8.87
N GLN A 360 20.38 -29.93 9.76
CA GLN A 360 18.97 -29.80 9.33
C GLN A 360 18.68 -28.52 8.56
N SER A 361 19.42 -27.43 8.84
CA SER A 361 19.29 -26.15 8.13
C SER A 361 19.90 -26.14 6.73
N MET A 362 20.53 -27.22 6.28
CA MET A 362 21.28 -27.29 5.00
C MET A 362 20.49 -26.78 3.79
N GLN A 363 19.16 -26.92 3.78
CA GLN A 363 18.33 -26.48 2.65
C GLN A 363 18.33 -24.96 2.46
N ILE A 364 18.53 -24.17 3.52
CA ILE A 364 18.67 -22.70 3.40
C ILE A 364 19.92 -22.35 2.60
N PHE A 365 21.02 -23.07 2.86
CA PHE A 365 22.33 -22.83 2.27
C PHE A 365 22.43 -23.25 0.81
N LYS A 366 21.68 -24.28 0.41
CA LYS A 366 21.60 -24.72 -1.00
C LYS A 366 21.11 -23.62 -1.95
N ARG A 367 20.44 -22.58 -1.45
CA ARG A 367 20.03 -21.41 -2.26
C ARG A 367 21.20 -20.51 -2.68
N PHE A 368 22.33 -20.56 -1.98
CA PHE A 368 23.45 -19.62 -2.16
C PHE A 368 24.75 -20.29 -2.66
N ASN A 369 24.68 -21.55 -3.11
CA ASN A 369 25.81 -22.37 -3.57
C ASN A 369 26.98 -22.50 -2.57
N ASN A 370 26.82 -22.05 -1.33
CA ASN A 370 27.85 -21.99 -0.30
C ASN A 370 27.34 -22.60 1.01
N ASN A 371 28.23 -23.20 1.80
CA ASN A 371 27.91 -23.73 3.14
C ASN A 371 27.89 -22.65 4.24
N GLN A 372 28.00 -21.38 3.84
CA GLN A 372 28.00 -20.22 4.72
C GLN A 372 27.18 -19.11 4.08
N LEU A 373 26.46 -18.34 4.90
CA LEU A 373 25.72 -17.15 4.49
C LEU A 373 26.56 -15.92 4.83
N THR A 374 26.94 -15.15 3.80
CA THR A 374 27.50 -13.82 4.01
C THR A 374 26.40 -12.86 4.50
N TYR A 375 26.78 -11.66 4.94
CA TYR A 375 25.79 -10.64 5.28
C TYR A 375 24.88 -10.30 4.08
N HIS A 376 25.41 -10.33 2.86
CA HIS A 376 24.62 -10.08 1.66
C HIS A 376 23.58 -11.18 1.43
N ASP A 377 23.96 -12.45 1.57
CA ASP A 377 23.05 -13.59 1.44
C ASP A 377 21.95 -13.54 2.51
N PHE A 378 22.33 -13.22 3.74
CA PHE A 378 21.40 -13.07 4.86
C PHE A 378 20.43 -11.89 4.68
N LEU A 379 20.92 -10.77 4.13
CA LEU A 379 20.07 -9.63 3.77
C LEU A 379 19.06 -10.04 2.68
N TYR A 380 19.51 -10.74 1.64
CA TYR A 380 18.65 -11.24 0.57
C TYR A 380 17.58 -12.21 1.10
N LEU A 381 17.93 -13.08 2.06
CA LEU A 381 16.97 -13.96 2.73
C LEU A 381 15.87 -13.19 3.47
N LEU A 382 16.19 -12.05 4.09
CA LEU A 382 15.27 -11.30 4.94
C LEU A 382 14.51 -10.19 4.23
N GLN A 383 15.03 -9.71 3.10
CA GLN A 383 14.46 -8.55 2.40
C GLN A 383 13.06 -8.90 1.85
N PRO A 384 12.02 -8.12 2.23
CA PRO A 384 10.69 -8.22 1.62
C PRO A 384 10.73 -7.78 0.15
N TYR A 385 9.88 -8.37 -0.70
CA TYR A 385 9.73 -7.91 -2.09
C TYR A 385 9.03 -6.56 -2.18
N SER A 386 8.14 -6.26 -1.24
CA SER A 386 7.44 -4.97 -1.23
C SER A 386 8.40 -3.82 -0.90
N ALA A 387 8.55 -2.88 -1.84
CA ALA A 387 9.50 -1.77 -1.78
C ALA A 387 9.37 -0.93 -0.49
N ASN A 388 8.14 -0.68 -0.02
CA ASN A 388 7.91 0.08 1.22
C ASN A 388 8.52 -0.62 2.44
N PHE A 389 8.37 -1.94 2.55
CA PHE A 389 8.92 -2.70 3.69
C PHE A 389 10.43 -2.90 3.55
N ALA A 390 10.94 -3.08 2.33
CA ALA A 390 12.37 -3.10 2.08
C ALA A 390 13.04 -1.78 2.47
N GLU A 391 12.43 -0.64 2.17
CA GLU A 391 12.91 0.69 2.57
C GLU A 391 12.91 0.85 4.09
N ILE A 392 11.84 0.44 4.79
CA ILE A 392 11.79 0.43 6.26
C ILE A 392 12.94 -0.40 6.83
N LEU A 393 13.22 -1.57 6.26
CA LEU A 393 14.29 -2.44 6.75
C LEU A 393 15.69 -1.83 6.50
N ASN A 394 15.91 -1.26 5.32
CA ASN A 394 17.19 -0.67 4.91
C ASN A 394 17.55 0.63 5.62
N THR A 395 16.56 1.36 6.16
CA THR A 395 16.78 2.64 6.85
C THR A 395 17.11 2.49 8.34
N ARG A 396 17.02 1.27 8.89
CA ARG A 396 17.24 1.03 10.32
C ARG A 396 18.72 1.03 10.67
N GLN A 397 19.03 1.74 11.75
CA GLN A 397 20.38 1.80 12.29
C GLN A 397 20.63 0.62 13.23
N PRO A 398 21.80 -0.03 13.16
CA PRO A 398 22.19 -1.06 14.11
C PRO A 398 22.43 -0.46 15.50
N SER A 399 22.37 -1.31 16.53
CA SER A 399 22.75 -0.96 17.89
C SER A 399 24.26 -0.68 17.98
N VAL A 400 24.63 0.36 18.72
CA VAL A 400 26.05 0.75 18.92
C VAL A 400 26.89 -0.41 19.47
N ASP A 401 26.30 -1.20 20.37
CA ASP A 401 26.97 -2.33 21.05
C ASP A 401 26.47 -3.69 20.55
N GLY A 402 25.98 -3.78 19.31
CA GLY A 402 25.35 -4.99 18.77
C GLY A 402 26.22 -6.25 18.84
N ASN A 403 27.54 -6.11 18.67
CA ASN A 403 28.48 -7.24 18.61
C ASN A 403 28.60 -8.04 19.92
N ASN A 404 28.29 -7.45 21.07
CA ASN A 404 28.49 -8.09 22.38
C ASN A 404 27.19 -8.54 23.04
N LYS A 405 26.05 -8.32 22.38
CA LYS A 405 24.73 -8.61 22.94
C LYS A 405 24.17 -9.92 22.42
N LYS A 406 23.45 -10.62 23.28
CA LYS A 406 22.70 -11.82 22.87
C LYS A 406 21.46 -11.41 22.08
N MET A 407 20.95 -12.31 21.23
CA MET A 407 19.71 -12.12 20.48
C MET A 407 18.53 -11.65 21.37
N SER A 408 18.39 -12.22 22.57
CA SER A 408 17.36 -11.87 23.56
C SER A 408 17.51 -10.49 24.21
N GLU A 409 18.69 -9.89 24.11
CA GLU A 409 18.97 -8.54 24.62
C GLU A 409 18.77 -7.47 23.54
N LEU A 410 18.87 -7.87 22.26
CA LEU A 410 18.67 -7.01 21.09
C LEU A 410 17.21 -6.93 20.67
N PHE A 411 16.51 -8.06 20.74
CA PHE A 411 15.18 -8.19 20.15
C PHE A 411 14.16 -8.71 21.16
N SER A 412 12.94 -8.23 21.03
CA SER A 412 11.78 -8.76 21.73
C SER A 412 11.53 -10.22 21.35
N TYR A 413 10.84 -10.92 22.25
CA TYR A 413 10.44 -12.31 22.01
C TYR A 413 9.65 -12.49 20.71
N GLN A 414 8.79 -11.52 20.36
CA GLN A 414 7.99 -11.57 19.14
C GLN A 414 8.86 -11.49 17.88
N THR A 415 9.86 -10.60 17.87
CA THR A 415 10.82 -10.46 16.77
C THR A 415 11.64 -11.74 16.58
N ILE A 416 12.14 -12.32 17.67
CA ILE A 416 12.89 -13.59 17.62
C ILE A 416 12.01 -14.73 17.10
N LYS A 417 10.76 -14.80 17.56
CA LYS A 417 9.80 -15.80 17.09
C LYS A 417 9.55 -15.68 15.58
N LEU A 418 9.34 -14.47 15.06
CA LEU A 418 9.15 -14.25 13.62
C LEU A 418 10.39 -14.68 12.81
N LEU A 419 11.60 -14.40 13.32
CA LEU A 419 12.85 -14.83 12.67
C LEU A 419 12.96 -16.36 12.64
N ILE A 420 12.64 -17.04 13.75
CA ILE A 420 12.60 -18.51 13.82
C ILE A 420 11.56 -19.08 12.86
N ASP A 421 10.35 -18.50 12.81
CA ASP A 421 9.27 -18.94 11.94
C ASP A 421 9.69 -18.83 10.46
N LEU A 422 10.36 -17.73 10.08
CA LEU A 422 10.89 -17.53 8.73
C LEU A 422 11.94 -18.58 8.36
N LEU A 423 12.97 -18.74 9.20
CA LEU A 423 14.04 -19.71 8.95
C LEU A 423 13.49 -21.15 8.90
N THR A 424 12.50 -21.45 9.75
CA THR A 424 11.78 -22.74 9.74
C THR A 424 11.06 -22.99 8.42
N LEU A 425 10.44 -21.98 7.81
CA LEU A 425 9.81 -22.13 6.49
C LEU A 425 10.84 -22.28 5.38
N LEU A 426 11.92 -21.50 5.41
CA LEU A 426 12.99 -21.55 4.41
C LEU A 426 13.69 -22.91 4.36
N GLN A 427 13.86 -23.58 5.50
CA GLN A 427 14.49 -24.91 5.54
C GLN A 427 13.59 -26.07 5.07
N GLN A 428 12.27 -25.85 4.95
CA GLN A 428 11.38 -26.92 4.49
C GLN A 428 11.77 -27.33 3.07
N ILE A 429 12.14 -28.61 2.90
CA ILE A 429 12.45 -29.20 1.60
C ILE A 429 11.23 -28.97 0.70
N PRO A 430 11.37 -28.25 -0.42
CA PRO A 430 10.26 -28.08 -1.36
C PRO A 430 9.85 -29.45 -1.86
N VAL A 431 8.53 -29.65 -1.97
CA VAL A 431 7.99 -30.83 -2.66
C VAL A 431 8.37 -30.65 -4.13
N LYS A 432 9.17 -31.57 -4.67
CA LYS A 432 9.53 -31.52 -6.09
C LYS A 432 8.26 -31.55 -6.93
N LEU A 433 8.14 -30.62 -7.88
CA LEU A 433 6.98 -30.58 -8.78
C LEU A 433 6.90 -31.84 -9.64
N ASN A 434 8.04 -32.51 -9.87
CA ASN A 434 8.20 -33.52 -10.92
C ASN A 434 7.74 -32.94 -12.27
N ALA A 435 8.15 -31.69 -12.52
CA ALA A 435 7.83 -30.97 -13.74
C ALA A 435 8.29 -31.75 -14.97
N ASP A 436 7.49 -31.66 -16.03
CA ASP A 436 7.86 -32.13 -17.36
C ASP A 436 7.67 -31.01 -18.39
N ILE A 437 8.19 -31.25 -19.59
CA ILE A 437 8.09 -30.31 -20.72
C ILE A 437 6.62 -30.06 -21.10
N GLN A 438 5.73 -31.03 -20.86
CA GLN A 438 4.32 -30.90 -21.20
C GLN A 438 3.62 -29.88 -20.28
N LEU A 439 3.88 -29.95 -18.99
CA LEU A 439 3.39 -28.98 -18.01
C LEU A 439 3.99 -27.60 -18.26
N PHE A 440 5.29 -27.52 -18.58
CA PHE A 440 5.93 -26.26 -18.93
C PHE A 440 5.21 -25.58 -20.11
N ASN A 441 5.04 -26.30 -21.22
CA ASN A 441 4.36 -25.80 -22.42
C ASN A 441 2.88 -25.47 -22.17
N LYS A 442 2.25 -26.15 -21.19
CA LYS A 442 0.88 -25.86 -20.78
C LYS A 442 0.81 -24.53 -20.04
N ILE A 443 1.78 -24.23 -19.18
CA ILE A 443 1.83 -22.97 -18.44
C ILE A 443 2.22 -21.82 -19.40
N ASP A 444 3.23 -21.99 -20.25
CA ASP A 444 3.66 -21.08 -21.34
C ASP A 444 2.64 -21.02 -22.51
N GLY A 445 1.35 -21.19 -22.22
CA GLY A 445 0.30 -21.25 -23.23
C GLY A 445 -0.04 -19.88 -23.85
N ILE A 446 0.19 -18.79 -23.10
CA ILE A 446 -0.17 -17.43 -23.51
C ILE A 446 0.93 -16.79 -24.35
N THR A 447 2.13 -16.61 -23.79
CA THR A 447 3.23 -15.93 -24.48
C THR A 447 3.86 -16.82 -25.53
N ARG A 448 4.03 -18.12 -25.23
CA ARG A 448 4.73 -19.12 -26.07
C ARG A 448 6.13 -18.66 -26.43
N ASP A 449 6.80 -18.01 -25.48
CA ASP A 449 8.16 -17.48 -25.65
C ASP A 449 9.23 -18.43 -25.09
N ASN A 450 8.84 -19.62 -24.63
CA ASN A 450 9.68 -20.61 -23.95
C ASN A 450 10.17 -20.15 -22.57
N PHE A 451 9.44 -19.23 -21.95
CA PHE A 451 9.64 -18.79 -20.58
C PHE A 451 8.29 -18.77 -19.86
N ILE A 452 8.26 -19.16 -18.60
CA ILE A 452 7.07 -18.95 -17.77
C ILE A 452 7.20 -17.59 -17.11
N GLY A 453 6.45 -16.61 -17.63
CA GLY A 453 6.27 -15.32 -16.97
C GLY A 453 5.18 -15.37 -15.89
N VAL A 454 5.03 -14.24 -15.19
CA VAL A 454 3.98 -14.06 -14.18
C VAL A 454 2.59 -14.25 -14.79
N SER A 455 2.36 -13.70 -15.99
CA SER A 455 1.08 -13.79 -16.70
C SER A 455 0.72 -15.23 -17.06
N ASP A 456 1.69 -16.01 -17.53
CA ASP A 456 1.54 -17.43 -17.89
C ASP A 456 1.15 -18.28 -16.68
N LEU A 457 1.91 -18.13 -15.59
CA LEU A 457 1.63 -18.82 -14.33
C LEU A 457 0.26 -18.43 -13.77
N GLN A 458 -0.09 -17.15 -13.77
CA GLN A 458 -1.35 -16.67 -13.23
C GLN A 458 -2.56 -17.18 -14.02
N GLN A 459 -2.49 -17.16 -15.35
CA GLN A 459 -3.54 -17.71 -16.19
C GLN A 459 -3.70 -19.21 -15.98
N TYR A 460 -2.59 -19.96 -15.92
CA TYR A 460 -2.64 -21.39 -15.65
C TYR A 460 -3.35 -21.69 -14.32
N LEU A 461 -3.01 -20.94 -13.26
CA LEU A 461 -3.67 -21.07 -11.96
C LEU A 461 -5.18 -20.77 -12.06
N TYR A 462 -5.54 -19.70 -12.75
CA TYR A 462 -6.93 -19.29 -12.96
C TYR A 462 -7.75 -20.34 -13.71
N GLU A 463 -7.23 -20.85 -14.83
CA GLU A 463 -7.85 -21.94 -15.60
C GLU A 463 -8.02 -23.22 -14.78
N SER A 464 -7.14 -23.42 -13.81
CA SER A 464 -7.19 -24.54 -12.89
C SER A 464 -8.09 -24.28 -11.66
N GLY A 465 -8.77 -23.13 -11.61
CA GLY A 465 -9.71 -22.75 -10.55
C GLY A 465 -9.06 -22.11 -9.32
N LEU A 466 -7.76 -21.83 -9.35
CA LEU A 466 -7.02 -21.16 -8.28
C LEU A 466 -6.92 -19.66 -8.55
N ARG A 467 -7.23 -18.84 -7.54
CA ARG A 467 -7.23 -17.37 -7.67
C ARG A 467 -6.07 -16.78 -6.88
N TYR A 468 -4.93 -16.63 -7.53
CA TYR A 468 -3.78 -15.90 -7.01
C TYR A 468 -3.62 -14.55 -7.70
N THR A 469 -3.18 -13.55 -6.95
CA THR A 469 -2.89 -12.22 -7.49
C THR A 469 -1.59 -12.23 -8.29
N HIS A 470 -1.43 -11.23 -9.16
CA HIS A 470 -0.20 -11.06 -9.95
C HIS A 470 1.04 -10.96 -9.06
N HIS A 471 0.92 -10.26 -7.92
CA HIS A 471 2.00 -10.12 -6.96
C HIS A 471 2.38 -11.45 -6.29
N GLU A 472 1.40 -12.30 -5.99
CA GLU A 472 1.67 -13.62 -5.39
C GLU A 472 2.36 -14.56 -6.38
N ALA A 473 1.98 -14.54 -7.66
CA ALA A 473 2.66 -15.28 -8.70
C ALA A 473 4.13 -14.82 -8.87
N ILE A 474 4.40 -13.51 -8.80
CA ILE A 474 5.77 -12.95 -8.80
C ILE A 474 6.63 -13.58 -7.69
N LEU A 475 6.07 -13.84 -6.50
CA LEU A 475 6.84 -14.42 -5.39
C LEU A 475 7.36 -15.81 -5.74
N LEU A 476 6.55 -16.64 -6.41
CA LEU A 476 6.99 -17.97 -6.83
C LEU A 476 8.05 -17.89 -7.93
N ILE A 477 7.81 -17.08 -8.97
CA ILE A 477 8.77 -16.89 -10.07
C ILE A 477 10.13 -16.46 -9.50
N ASN A 478 10.16 -15.39 -8.71
CA ASN A 478 11.42 -14.86 -8.16
C ASN A 478 12.11 -15.81 -7.18
N ALA A 479 11.41 -16.80 -6.61
CA ALA A 479 12.01 -17.78 -5.71
C ALA A 479 12.80 -18.86 -6.46
N TYR A 480 12.50 -19.09 -7.74
CA TYR A 480 13.10 -20.12 -8.58
C TYR A 480 13.87 -19.57 -9.80
N ASP A 481 13.69 -18.30 -10.12
CA ASP A 481 14.46 -17.52 -11.09
C ASP A 481 15.88 -17.26 -10.55
N LYS A 482 16.86 -17.95 -11.14
CA LYS A 482 18.27 -17.93 -10.71
C LYS A 482 19.04 -16.80 -11.36
N ASP A 483 18.69 -16.43 -12.59
CA ASP A 483 19.39 -15.38 -13.34
C ASP A 483 18.77 -13.98 -13.16
N LYS A 484 17.61 -13.91 -12.49
CA LYS A 484 16.88 -12.70 -12.09
C LYS A 484 16.31 -11.95 -13.29
N ASP A 485 15.90 -12.65 -14.35
CA ASP A 485 15.26 -12.07 -15.52
C ASP A 485 13.75 -11.80 -15.34
N GLY A 486 13.18 -12.25 -14.21
CA GLY A 486 11.77 -12.11 -13.86
C GLY A 486 10.86 -13.17 -14.48
N ARG A 487 11.42 -14.26 -14.99
CA ARG A 487 10.73 -15.38 -15.65
C ARG A 487 11.39 -16.69 -15.23
N LEU A 488 10.78 -17.83 -15.60
CA LEU A 488 11.40 -19.13 -15.41
C LEU A 488 11.74 -19.74 -16.77
N SER A 489 13.02 -20.03 -16.97
CA SER A 489 13.47 -20.94 -18.02
C SER A 489 12.98 -22.37 -17.76
N LEU A 490 12.98 -23.21 -18.80
CA LEU A 490 12.64 -24.64 -18.65
C LEU A 490 13.52 -25.32 -17.58
N GLN A 491 14.82 -24.98 -17.50
CA GLN A 491 15.72 -25.61 -16.55
C GLN A 491 15.38 -25.22 -15.10
N GLU A 492 15.05 -23.95 -14.85
CA GLU A 492 14.63 -23.50 -13.51
C GLU A 492 13.29 -24.10 -13.11
N PHE A 493 12.37 -24.22 -14.06
CA PHE A 493 11.09 -24.88 -13.83
C PHE A 493 11.23 -26.38 -13.52
N LEU A 494 12.16 -27.08 -14.19
CA LEU A 494 12.46 -28.49 -13.88
C LEU A 494 13.15 -28.68 -12.53
N ASP A 495 13.83 -27.65 -12.03
CA ASP A 495 14.48 -27.64 -10.71
C ASP A 495 13.50 -27.33 -9.56
N MET A 496 12.27 -26.92 -9.86
CA MET A 496 11.19 -26.63 -8.90
C MET A 496 10.63 -27.89 -8.24
#